data_AF-A0A2S4YUF2-F1
#
_entry.id   AF-A0A2S4YUF2-F1
#
_cell.length_a   1.000
_cell.length_b   1.000
_cell.length_c   1.000
_cell.angle_alpha   90.00
_cell.angle_beta   90.00
_cell.angle_gamma   90.00
#
_symmetry.space_group_name_H-M   'P 1'
#
loop_
_entity.id
_entity.type
_entity.pdbx_description
1 polymer ?
#
loop_
_entity_poly.entity_id
_entity_poly.type
_entity_poly.pdbx_seq_one_letter_code
_entity_poly.pdbx_strand_id
1 'polypeptide(L)'
;MTGRRDGEDIPREGQKQHPSEVTQAPREGEKAPQDGTTAAHGDGTADAEKVNAEVWHAYGAHHIRRATPLAEVEEIGWGPAGTGPGDDVLGDLTGLRVLDLGCGPGRHAAHLARARGAAVDAVDASPTQIERARTHYGDLPGLRLIQADAVAHLRSSAPYDVIYSLSALHFIDPHRLLPALAAALRPGGRLCFTVLHTNSAGDGPSSAVTPRPELLRLAGGGELTCLMWVLTPKLWEDLLARYGLRVEKVTALDAPEDGNHASYRLFEVRRPARITSRPRTARPPVPQAAAGVGIVVAGPRGLLLGRHRRGTIELPGGTVEPGESLERTAVRELAEETGLHADPADVRLLGMLVDQVGDVVRITFGALVTRWRGEPADQPGERVGDWRWWPLDALPSGLFECSAQILTAWRPGLPIDHPPAHFTPFAGPDAADQDGK
;
A
#
# COMPACT_ATOMS: atom_id res chain seq x y z
N MET A 1 30.66 54.68 50.00
CA MET A 1 30.15 56.04 49.72
C MET A 1 29.10 55.92 48.63
N THR A 2 27.86 56.32 48.93
CA THR A 2 26.77 56.75 48.01
C THR A 2 26.40 55.81 46.86
N GLY A 3 25.20 55.23 46.71
CA GLY A 3 23.89 55.46 47.33
C GLY A 3 22.80 55.58 46.25
N ARG A 4 21.57 55.11 46.58
CA ARG A 4 20.24 55.38 45.99
C ARG A 4 19.81 54.53 44.77
N ARG A 5 18.58 54.02 44.67
CA ARG A 5 17.39 54.05 45.55
C ARG A 5 16.37 53.02 45.07
N ASP A 6 15.82 52.27 46.02
CA ASP A 6 14.51 51.58 45.97
C ASP A 6 13.35 52.60 45.99
N GLY A 7 12.13 52.12 45.72
CA GLY A 7 10.93 52.80 46.22
C GLY A 7 9.63 52.53 45.45
N GLU A 8 8.87 51.57 45.97
CA GLU A 8 7.41 51.40 45.98
C GLU A 8 6.59 52.73 45.90
N ASP A 9 5.38 52.71 45.32
CA ASP A 9 4.14 52.49 46.09
C ASP A 9 2.84 52.81 45.30
N ILE A 10 1.83 51.99 45.59
CA ILE A 10 0.38 52.01 45.23
C ILE A 10 -0.27 53.12 46.14
N PRO A 11 -1.45 53.78 45.89
CA PRO A 11 -2.75 53.14 45.59
C PRO A 11 -3.86 53.94 44.86
N ARG A 12 -4.92 53.22 44.47
CA ARG A 12 -6.31 53.54 44.87
C ARG A 12 -7.28 52.40 44.52
N GLU A 13 -7.69 51.68 45.57
CA GLU A 13 -8.89 50.84 45.62
C GLU A 13 -10.16 51.66 45.89
N GLY A 14 -11.31 51.06 45.55
CA GLY A 14 -12.64 51.39 46.05
C GLY A 14 -13.61 51.73 44.91
N GLN A 15 -14.72 51.05 44.66
CA GLN A 15 -15.57 50.27 45.56
C GLN A 15 -16.34 49.19 44.80
N LYS A 16 -16.54 48.07 45.51
CA LYS A 16 -17.33 46.88 45.18
C LYS A 16 -18.83 47.17 45.17
N GLN A 17 -19.60 46.36 44.43
CA GLN A 17 -20.81 45.72 44.92
C GLN A 17 -21.14 44.43 44.10
N HIS A 18 -21.25 43.32 44.84
CA HIS A 18 -21.76 41.98 44.49
C HIS A 18 -23.31 41.93 44.69
N PRO A 19 -24.11 40.87 44.36
CA PRO A 19 -23.76 39.44 44.57
C PRO A 19 -24.42 38.34 43.68
N SER A 20 -23.95 37.10 43.89
CA SER A 20 -24.64 35.77 43.81
C SER A 20 -25.11 35.20 42.46
N GLU A 21 -25.16 33.90 42.17
CA GLU A 21 -24.47 32.65 42.57
C GLU A 21 -25.02 31.54 41.62
N VAL A 22 -24.13 30.68 41.09
CA VAL A 22 -24.24 29.24 40.71
C VAL A 22 -25.56 28.66 40.13
N THR A 23 -25.48 27.96 38.97
CA THR A 23 -25.54 26.47 38.80
C THR A 23 -26.19 26.00 37.47
N GLN A 24 -25.62 24.92 36.90
CA GLN A 24 -26.20 23.82 36.09
C GLN A 24 -25.92 23.75 34.58
N ALA A 25 -25.27 22.63 34.21
CA ALA A 25 -25.17 22.06 32.87
C ALA A 25 -26.43 21.22 32.52
N PRO A 26 -26.74 20.97 31.24
CA PRO A 26 -27.69 19.93 30.85
C PRO A 26 -27.05 18.72 30.13
N ARG A 27 -27.74 17.58 30.27
CA ARG A 27 -27.47 16.24 29.74
C ARG A 27 -28.06 16.01 28.34
N GLU A 28 -27.59 14.93 27.73
CA GLU A 28 -27.91 14.34 26.41
C GLU A 28 -29.40 14.02 26.14
N GLY A 29 -29.75 14.04 24.83
CA GLY A 29 -30.65 13.04 24.23
C GLY A 29 -31.69 13.56 23.22
N GLU A 30 -31.40 13.49 21.92
CA GLU A 30 -32.42 13.17 20.88
C GLU A 30 -31.75 12.69 19.56
N LYS A 31 -32.38 11.73 18.87
CA LYS A 31 -31.81 10.90 17.80
C LYS A 31 -32.44 11.20 16.42
N ALA A 32 -31.57 11.17 15.38
CA ALA A 32 -31.79 10.77 13.96
C ALA A 32 -32.58 11.74 13.04
N PRO A 33 -32.27 11.85 11.71
CA PRO A 33 -32.05 10.72 10.80
C PRO A 33 -30.72 10.70 10.02
N GLN A 34 -30.35 9.48 9.64
CA GLN A 34 -29.42 9.17 8.56
C GLN A 34 -30.07 9.55 7.24
N ASP A 35 -29.37 10.34 6.43
CA ASP A 35 -29.52 10.28 4.98
C ASP A 35 -28.13 10.34 4.34
N GLY A 36 -27.85 9.32 3.54
CA GLY A 36 -26.63 9.23 2.76
C GLY A 36 -26.66 10.29 1.67
N THR A 37 -25.61 11.09 1.58
CA THR A 37 -25.29 11.82 0.36
C THR A 37 -23.79 11.85 0.21
N THR A 38 -23.32 11.22 -0.88
CA THR A 38 -21.96 11.33 -1.41
C THR A 38 -21.59 12.79 -1.62
N ALA A 39 -20.83 13.37 -0.68
CA ALA A 39 -20.31 14.72 -0.81
C ALA A 39 -19.24 14.77 -1.91
N ALA A 40 -19.57 15.51 -2.97
CA ALA A 40 -18.69 15.84 -4.07
C ALA A 40 -17.39 16.51 -3.57
N HIS A 41 -16.25 15.88 -3.81
CA HIS A 41 -14.90 16.40 -3.49
C HIS A 41 -14.41 17.41 -4.55
N GLY A 42 -15.28 18.27 -5.08
CA GLY A 42 -15.11 18.86 -6.41
C GLY A 42 -14.61 20.30 -6.53
N ASP A 43 -14.63 21.12 -5.47
CA ASP A 43 -14.51 22.58 -5.65
C ASP A 43 -13.13 23.15 -5.22
N GLY A 44 -12.62 22.76 -4.04
CA GLY A 44 -11.41 23.38 -3.48
C GLY A 44 -10.06 22.98 -4.09
N THR A 45 -9.97 21.88 -4.86
CA THR A 45 -8.68 21.41 -5.43
C THR A 45 -8.32 22.09 -6.74
N ALA A 46 -9.31 22.37 -7.60
CA ALA A 46 -9.10 23.11 -8.84
C ALA A 46 -8.63 24.55 -8.58
N ASP A 47 -9.16 25.17 -7.53
CA ASP A 47 -8.74 26.50 -7.08
C ASP A 47 -7.28 26.50 -6.60
N ALA A 48 -6.84 25.45 -5.90
CA ALA A 48 -5.47 25.36 -5.39
C ALA A 48 -4.42 25.32 -6.52
N GLU A 49 -4.66 24.52 -7.56
CA GLU A 49 -3.74 24.42 -8.68
C GLU A 49 -3.67 25.71 -9.51
N LYS A 50 -4.80 26.42 -9.66
CA LYS A 50 -4.83 27.73 -10.32
C LYS A 50 -3.99 28.75 -9.56
N VAL A 51 -4.14 28.81 -8.23
CA VAL A 51 -3.30 29.66 -7.35
C VAL A 51 -1.82 29.33 -7.55
N ASN A 52 -1.46 28.05 -7.57
CA ASN A 52 -0.07 27.62 -7.78
C ASN A 52 0.49 28.08 -9.13
N ALA A 53 -0.28 27.96 -10.21
CA ALA A 53 0.14 28.40 -11.54
C ALA A 53 0.41 29.92 -11.57
N GLU A 54 -0.46 30.72 -10.95
CA GLU A 54 -0.29 32.18 -10.84
C GLU A 54 0.96 32.54 -10.00
N VAL A 55 1.17 31.85 -8.88
CA VAL A 55 2.36 32.03 -8.02
C VAL A 55 3.65 31.74 -8.77
N TRP A 56 3.73 30.62 -9.49
CA TRP A 56 4.93 30.26 -10.25
C TRP A 56 5.16 31.15 -11.48
N HIS A 57 4.10 31.70 -12.06
CA HIS A 57 4.19 32.76 -13.06
C HIS A 57 4.82 34.04 -12.47
N ALA A 58 4.31 34.50 -11.33
CA ALA A 58 4.82 35.68 -10.63
C ALA A 58 6.28 35.50 -10.16
N TYR A 59 6.63 34.30 -9.68
CA TYR A 59 7.99 33.93 -9.30
C TYR A 59 8.96 34.02 -10.49
N GLY A 60 8.59 33.42 -11.63
CA GLY A 60 9.40 33.52 -12.85
C GLY A 60 9.57 34.96 -13.34
N ALA A 61 8.49 35.75 -13.32
CA ALA A 61 8.52 37.17 -13.69
C ALA A 61 9.44 37.99 -12.79
N HIS A 62 9.46 37.68 -11.48
CA HIS A 62 10.37 38.30 -10.52
C HIS A 62 11.84 38.05 -10.88
N HIS A 63 12.19 36.82 -11.24
CA HIS A 63 13.56 36.49 -11.66
C HIS A 63 13.97 37.16 -12.97
N ILE A 64 13.05 37.26 -13.94
CA ILE A 64 13.28 37.99 -15.20
C ILE A 64 13.55 39.46 -14.92
N ARG A 65 12.69 40.14 -14.14
CA ARG A 65 12.86 41.57 -13.79
C ARG A 65 14.19 41.85 -13.10
N ARG A 66 14.69 40.90 -12.31
CA ARG A 66 15.96 41.01 -11.59
C ARG A 66 17.18 40.55 -12.40
N ALA A 67 16.98 40.06 -13.62
CA ALA A 67 18.02 39.40 -14.42
C ALA A 67 18.81 38.37 -13.59
N THR A 68 18.09 37.52 -12.83
CA THR A 68 18.74 36.57 -11.93
C THR A 68 19.58 35.57 -12.73
N PRO A 69 20.88 35.43 -12.44
CA PRO A 69 21.73 34.46 -13.12
C PRO A 69 21.19 33.04 -12.98
N LEU A 70 21.24 32.27 -14.06
CA LEU A 70 20.91 30.84 -14.05
C LEU A 70 22.22 30.05 -14.05
N ALA A 71 22.59 29.53 -12.89
CA ALA A 71 23.77 28.67 -12.77
C ALA A 71 23.53 27.32 -13.47
N GLU A 72 24.53 26.88 -14.23
CA GLU A 72 24.57 25.53 -14.78
C GLU A 72 24.76 24.51 -13.65
N VAL A 73 24.28 23.30 -13.88
CA VAL A 73 24.41 22.17 -12.95
C VAL A 73 25.23 21.08 -13.60
N GLU A 74 26.14 20.48 -12.83
CA GLU A 74 26.94 19.32 -13.25
C GLU A 74 26.30 17.99 -12.80
N GLU A 75 25.32 18.06 -11.90
CA GLU A 75 24.57 16.93 -11.35
C GLU A 75 23.22 17.40 -10.78
N ILE A 76 22.23 16.51 -10.72
CA ILE A 76 20.95 16.74 -10.06
C ILE A 76 21.09 16.66 -8.53
N GLY A 77 20.90 17.82 -7.88
CA GLY A 77 20.61 17.90 -6.46
C GLY A 77 19.12 17.71 -6.18
N TRP A 78 18.76 16.65 -5.45
CA TRP A 78 17.37 16.25 -5.22
C TRP A 78 16.70 16.97 -4.04
N GLY A 79 17.49 17.47 -3.10
CA GLY A 79 17.03 18.07 -1.85
C GLY A 79 17.53 19.51 -1.64
N PRO A 80 17.29 20.07 -0.44
CA PRO A 80 17.80 21.37 -0.04
C PRO A 80 19.32 21.45 -0.23
N ALA A 81 19.82 22.61 -0.65
CA ALA A 81 21.24 22.87 -0.89
C ALA A 81 21.93 21.85 -1.84
N GLY A 82 21.16 21.16 -2.69
CA GLY A 82 21.70 20.19 -3.64
C GLY A 82 21.99 18.81 -3.05
N THR A 83 21.48 18.49 -1.85
CA THR A 83 21.63 17.15 -1.26
C THR A 83 20.98 16.06 -2.11
N GLY A 84 21.48 14.83 -2.01
CA GLY A 84 20.86 13.65 -2.63
C GLY A 84 21.85 12.78 -3.42
N PRO A 85 21.33 11.73 -4.09
CA PRO A 85 22.15 10.69 -4.72
C PRO A 85 22.62 11.01 -6.14
N GLY A 86 22.42 12.23 -6.64
CA GLY A 86 22.82 12.60 -8.01
C GLY A 86 21.98 11.99 -9.12
N ASP A 87 22.49 12.01 -10.35
CA ASP A 87 21.76 11.57 -11.55
C ASP A 87 21.56 10.06 -11.60
N ASP A 88 22.42 9.29 -10.94
CA ASP A 88 22.47 7.83 -11.06
C ASP A 88 21.20 7.14 -10.56
N VAL A 89 20.41 7.82 -9.73
CA VAL A 89 19.07 7.36 -9.34
C VAL A 89 18.12 7.21 -10.54
N LEU A 90 18.36 7.94 -11.63
CA LEU A 90 17.61 7.81 -12.89
C LEU A 90 18.09 6.62 -13.73
N GLY A 91 19.24 6.03 -13.40
CA GLY A 91 19.94 4.99 -14.13
C GLY A 91 20.49 5.46 -15.49
N ASP A 92 20.77 4.51 -16.38
CA ASP A 92 21.18 4.85 -17.76
C ASP A 92 20.01 5.49 -18.53
N LEU A 93 20.32 6.62 -19.18
CA LEU A 93 19.38 7.46 -19.92
C LEU A 93 19.71 7.55 -21.42
N THR A 94 20.79 6.90 -21.86
CA THR A 94 21.29 7.02 -23.23
C THR A 94 20.22 6.61 -24.24
N GLY A 95 19.79 7.55 -25.08
CA GLY A 95 18.77 7.33 -26.11
C GLY A 95 17.34 7.13 -25.58
N LEU A 96 17.10 7.28 -24.28
CA LEU A 96 15.76 7.16 -23.68
C LEU A 96 14.96 8.46 -23.84
N ARG A 97 13.62 8.32 -23.89
CA ARG A 97 12.70 9.46 -23.78
C ARG A 97 12.48 9.76 -22.31
N VAL A 98 12.94 10.94 -21.89
CA VAL A 98 12.89 11.41 -20.52
C VAL A 98 11.96 12.62 -20.42
N LEU A 99 11.17 12.70 -19.35
CA LEU A 99 10.34 13.86 -19.03
C LEU A 99 10.84 14.52 -17.75
N ASP A 100 11.14 15.82 -17.82
CA ASP A 100 11.27 16.71 -16.65
C ASP A 100 9.91 17.40 -16.41
N LEU A 101 9.18 16.97 -15.38
CA LEU A 101 7.83 17.47 -15.09
C LEU A 101 7.87 18.55 -13.99
N GLY A 102 7.57 19.79 -14.36
CA GLY A 102 7.81 20.97 -13.53
C GLY A 102 9.25 21.46 -13.66
N CYS A 103 9.74 21.60 -14.89
CA CYS A 103 11.17 21.81 -15.18
C CYS A 103 11.71 23.18 -14.74
N GLY A 104 10.84 24.14 -14.41
CA GLY A 104 11.21 25.51 -14.11
C GLY A 104 12.06 26.12 -15.24
N PRO A 105 13.24 26.69 -14.94
CA PRO A 105 14.12 27.27 -15.97
C PRO A 105 14.90 26.23 -16.78
N GLY A 106 14.64 24.93 -16.62
CA GLY A 106 15.12 23.87 -17.53
C GLY A 106 16.58 23.42 -17.34
N ARG A 107 17.29 23.90 -16.31
CA ARG A 107 18.72 23.59 -16.11
C ARG A 107 19.04 22.10 -15.94
N HIS A 108 18.20 21.34 -15.22
CA HIS A 108 18.41 19.90 -15.03
C HIS A 108 18.15 19.12 -16.32
N ALA A 109 17.08 19.48 -17.04
CA ALA A 109 16.80 18.90 -18.35
C ALA A 109 17.93 19.17 -19.37
N ALA A 110 18.49 20.38 -19.35
CA ALA A 110 19.65 20.74 -20.18
C ALA A 110 20.89 19.92 -19.83
N HIS A 111 21.17 19.73 -18.53
CA HIS A 111 22.24 18.86 -18.04
C HIS A 111 22.07 17.42 -18.53
N LEU A 112 20.89 16.81 -18.35
CA LEU A 112 20.64 15.43 -18.79
C LEU A 112 20.75 15.27 -20.32
N ALA A 113 20.28 16.24 -21.10
CA ALA A 113 20.42 16.21 -22.56
C ALA A 113 21.91 16.26 -22.99
N ARG A 114 22.74 17.08 -22.33
CA ARG A 114 24.17 17.25 -22.65
C ARG A 114 25.03 16.08 -22.15
N ALA A 115 24.86 15.71 -20.89
CA ALA A 115 25.80 14.82 -20.18
C ALA A 115 25.36 13.35 -20.18
N ARG A 116 24.06 13.06 -20.36
CA ARG A 116 23.50 11.70 -20.24
C ARG A 116 22.88 11.18 -21.54
N GLY A 117 22.96 11.93 -22.64
CA GLY A 117 22.50 11.50 -23.97
C GLY A 117 21.00 11.21 -24.04
N ALA A 118 20.21 11.84 -23.18
CA ALA A 118 18.76 11.67 -23.10
C ALA A 118 18.02 12.55 -24.11
N ALA A 119 16.89 12.07 -24.64
CA ALA A 119 15.93 12.92 -25.34
C ALA A 119 14.91 13.45 -24.33
N VAL A 120 15.08 14.71 -23.90
CA VAL A 120 14.35 15.29 -22.77
C VAL A 120 13.23 16.21 -23.26
N ASP A 121 11.99 15.87 -22.91
CA ASP A 121 10.90 16.84 -22.90
C ASP A 121 10.88 17.51 -21.51
N ALA A 122 10.95 18.83 -21.46
CA ALA A 122 10.93 19.62 -20.24
C ALA A 122 9.68 20.48 -20.20
N VAL A 123 8.81 20.21 -19.23
CA VAL A 123 7.45 20.74 -19.16
C VAL A 123 7.27 21.58 -17.92
N ASP A 124 6.75 22.80 -18.08
CA ASP A 124 6.33 23.66 -16.98
C ASP A 124 5.07 24.44 -17.35
N ALA A 125 4.20 24.70 -16.36
CA ALA A 125 2.96 25.45 -16.57
C ALA A 125 3.22 26.96 -16.66
N SER A 126 4.31 27.44 -16.05
CA SER A 126 4.64 28.86 -15.97
C SER A 126 5.26 29.37 -17.28
N PRO A 127 4.62 30.31 -17.99
CA PRO A 127 5.20 30.87 -19.22
C PRO A 127 6.52 31.61 -18.95
N THR A 128 6.68 32.22 -17.78
CA THR A 128 7.90 32.97 -17.41
C THR A 128 9.05 32.05 -17.06
N GLN A 129 8.80 30.84 -16.55
CA GLN A 129 9.85 29.82 -16.38
C GLN A 129 10.32 29.29 -17.73
N ILE A 130 9.37 29.00 -18.64
CA ILE A 130 9.70 28.55 -20.00
C ILE A 130 10.42 29.63 -20.81
N GLU A 131 10.08 30.91 -20.63
CA GLU A 131 10.82 32.03 -21.23
C GLU A 131 12.28 32.03 -20.79
N ARG A 132 12.54 31.89 -19.48
CA ARG A 132 13.91 31.79 -18.94
C ARG A 132 14.65 30.60 -19.53
N ALA A 133 13.99 29.43 -19.59
CA ALA A 133 14.56 28.21 -20.14
C ALA A 133 14.92 28.38 -21.63
N ARG A 134 14.01 28.95 -22.45
CA ARG A 134 14.23 29.16 -23.88
C ARG A 134 15.36 30.15 -24.15
N THR A 135 15.46 31.18 -23.32
CA THR A 135 16.54 32.18 -23.41
C THR A 135 17.93 31.54 -23.24
N HIS A 136 18.05 30.47 -22.44
CA HIS A 136 19.34 29.83 -22.13
C HIS A 136 19.59 28.57 -22.96
N TYR A 137 18.54 27.82 -23.28
CA TYR A 137 18.64 26.45 -23.81
C TYR A 137 17.79 26.20 -25.05
N GLY A 138 17.21 27.23 -25.68
CA GLY A 138 16.28 27.09 -26.80
C GLY A 138 16.85 26.31 -28.00
N ASP A 139 18.15 26.41 -28.22
CA ASP A 139 18.85 25.76 -29.34
C ASP A 139 19.57 24.47 -28.94
N LEU A 140 19.37 23.97 -27.70
CA LEU A 140 20.09 22.80 -27.21
C LEU A 140 19.57 21.50 -27.85
N PRO A 141 20.41 20.74 -28.58
CA PRO A 141 19.99 19.46 -29.14
C PRO A 141 19.59 18.46 -28.06
N GLY A 142 18.53 17.68 -28.33
CA GLY A 142 18.03 16.68 -27.39
C GLY A 142 17.12 17.24 -26.28
N LEU A 143 16.93 18.56 -26.21
CA LEU A 143 16.02 19.21 -25.25
C LEU A 143 14.82 19.86 -25.97
N ARG A 144 13.61 19.59 -25.47
CA ARG A 144 12.37 20.24 -25.92
C ARG A 144 11.71 20.97 -24.76
N LEU A 145 11.56 22.28 -24.89
CA LEU A 145 10.96 23.15 -23.87
C LEU A 145 9.48 23.42 -24.15
N ILE A 146 8.61 22.91 -23.30
CA ILE A 146 7.17 22.84 -23.50
C ILE A 146 6.44 23.60 -22.38
N GLN A 147 5.68 24.62 -22.76
CA GLN A 147 4.76 25.27 -21.84
C GLN A 147 3.43 24.51 -21.85
N ALA A 148 3.09 23.82 -20.76
CA ALA A 148 1.84 23.08 -20.64
C ALA A 148 1.46 22.80 -19.19
N ASP A 149 0.17 22.59 -18.94
CA ASP A 149 -0.29 21.90 -17.74
C ASP A 149 0.28 20.47 -17.70
N ALA A 150 0.79 20.07 -16.54
CA ALA A 150 1.43 18.77 -16.35
C ALA A 150 0.50 17.61 -16.72
N VAL A 151 -0.75 17.63 -16.23
CA VAL A 151 -1.71 16.55 -16.44
C VAL A 151 -2.18 16.50 -17.90
N ALA A 152 -2.42 17.65 -18.53
CA ALA A 152 -2.78 17.75 -19.93
C ALA A 152 -1.67 17.22 -20.86
N HIS A 153 -0.41 17.57 -20.57
CA HIS A 153 0.75 17.05 -21.30
C HIS A 153 0.87 15.53 -21.17
N LEU A 154 0.80 15.01 -19.95
CA LEU A 154 0.88 13.56 -19.68
C LEU A 154 -0.21 12.76 -20.42
N ARG A 155 -1.43 13.31 -20.54
CA ARG A 155 -2.57 12.65 -21.22
C ARG A 155 -2.44 12.61 -22.74
N SER A 156 -1.70 13.53 -23.34
CA SER A 156 -1.58 13.66 -24.80
C SER A 156 -0.24 13.14 -25.34
N SER A 157 0.71 12.84 -24.46
CA SER A 157 2.06 12.41 -24.83
C SER A 157 2.17 10.92 -25.06
N ALA A 158 3.06 10.54 -25.99
CA ALA A 158 3.52 9.16 -26.10
C ALA A 158 4.27 8.74 -24.81
N PRO A 159 4.20 7.46 -24.39
CA PRO A 159 4.80 7.05 -23.13
C PRO A 159 6.33 7.23 -23.05
N TYR A 160 6.80 7.70 -21.89
CA TYR A 160 8.19 7.94 -21.52
C TYR A 160 8.85 6.71 -20.88
N ASP A 161 10.16 6.60 -21.03
CA ASP A 161 10.98 5.59 -20.34
C ASP A 161 11.23 5.99 -18.89
N VAL A 162 11.50 7.29 -18.68
CA VAL A 162 11.78 7.88 -17.38
C VAL A 162 11.00 9.19 -17.25
N ILE A 163 10.30 9.37 -16.14
CA ILE A 163 9.77 10.67 -15.73
C ILE A 163 10.48 11.07 -14.44
N TYR A 164 10.95 12.30 -14.36
CA TYR A 164 11.46 12.85 -13.11
C TYR A 164 10.86 14.21 -12.80
N SER A 165 10.85 14.59 -11.52
CA SER A 165 10.30 15.86 -11.07
C SER A 165 10.98 16.31 -9.78
N LEU A 166 11.51 17.53 -9.77
CA LEU A 166 12.16 18.11 -8.59
C LEU A 166 11.24 19.11 -7.93
N SER A 167 10.73 18.77 -6.75
CA SER A 167 9.94 19.68 -5.90
C SER A 167 8.78 20.37 -6.64
N ALA A 168 8.08 19.62 -7.50
CA ALA A 168 6.95 20.17 -8.27
C ALA A 168 5.63 19.38 -8.09
N LEU A 169 5.69 18.06 -7.87
CA LEU A 169 4.47 17.24 -7.83
C LEU A 169 3.51 17.60 -6.68
N HIS A 170 4.01 18.17 -5.58
CA HIS A 170 3.18 18.61 -4.46
C HIS A 170 2.32 19.86 -4.75
N PHE A 171 2.42 20.47 -5.94
CA PHE A 171 1.56 21.60 -6.35
C PHE A 171 0.30 21.15 -7.10
N ILE A 172 0.15 19.85 -7.35
CA ILE A 172 -0.89 19.29 -8.21
C ILE A 172 -1.68 18.26 -7.39
N ASP A 173 -3.00 18.22 -7.57
CA ASP A 173 -3.84 17.23 -6.92
C ASP A 173 -3.36 15.81 -7.27
N PRO A 174 -2.94 15.00 -6.28
CA PRO A 174 -2.42 13.66 -6.55
C PRO A 174 -3.45 12.74 -7.21
N HIS A 175 -4.75 12.97 -7.00
CA HIS A 175 -5.81 12.18 -7.67
C HIS A 175 -5.93 12.49 -9.16
N ARG A 176 -5.49 13.68 -9.60
CA ARG A 176 -5.39 14.04 -11.02
C ARG A 176 -4.06 13.63 -11.63
N LEU A 177 -2.97 13.83 -10.89
CA LEU A 177 -1.60 13.67 -11.36
C LEU A 177 -1.19 12.20 -11.50
N LEU A 178 -1.35 11.40 -10.44
CA LEU A 178 -0.82 10.04 -10.37
C LEU A 178 -1.38 9.09 -11.45
N PRO A 179 -2.69 9.08 -11.78
CA PRO A 179 -3.17 8.25 -12.90
C PRO A 179 -2.61 8.70 -14.25
N ALA A 180 -2.35 10.00 -14.45
CA ALA A 180 -1.74 10.50 -15.68
C ALA A 180 -0.27 10.08 -15.80
N LEU A 181 0.50 10.16 -14.71
CA LEU A 181 1.87 9.64 -14.63
C LEU A 181 1.92 8.14 -14.94
N ALA A 182 1.02 7.36 -14.34
CA ALA A 182 0.94 5.92 -14.57
C ALA A 182 0.61 5.55 -16.02
N ALA A 183 -0.17 6.39 -16.72
CA ALA A 183 -0.48 6.19 -18.14
C ALA A 183 0.68 6.62 -19.06
N ALA A 184 1.36 7.70 -18.71
CA ALA A 184 2.45 8.29 -19.49
C ALA A 184 3.79 7.56 -19.31
N LEU A 185 3.95 6.65 -18.37
CA LEU A 185 5.13 5.79 -18.24
C LEU A 185 4.99 4.53 -19.10
N ARG A 186 6.06 4.10 -19.77
CA ARG A 186 6.13 2.75 -20.38
C ARG A 186 6.01 1.66 -19.31
N PRO A 187 5.49 0.47 -19.63
CA PRO A 187 5.59 -0.67 -18.72
C PRO A 187 7.06 -0.94 -18.40
N GLY A 188 7.42 -1.05 -17.12
CA GLY A 188 8.81 -1.10 -16.67
C GLY A 188 9.51 0.27 -16.60
N GLY A 189 8.83 1.37 -16.90
CA GLY A 189 9.37 2.72 -16.82
C GLY A 189 9.61 3.17 -15.37
N ARG A 190 10.48 4.18 -15.22
CA ARG A 190 10.90 4.73 -13.93
C ARG A 190 10.29 6.10 -13.68
N LEU A 191 9.89 6.35 -12.44
CA LEU A 191 9.47 7.65 -11.94
C LEU A 191 10.31 8.01 -10.72
N CYS A 192 11.02 9.13 -10.76
CA CYS A 192 11.81 9.63 -9.64
C CYS A 192 11.36 11.04 -9.30
N PHE A 193 10.90 11.30 -8.07
CA PHE A 193 10.43 12.64 -7.73
C PHE A 193 10.70 13.03 -6.29
N THR A 194 10.84 14.34 -6.06
CA THR A 194 10.95 14.91 -4.72
C THR A 194 9.76 15.75 -4.35
N VAL A 195 9.34 15.63 -3.10
CA VAL A 195 8.26 16.40 -2.49
C VAL A 195 8.65 16.82 -1.09
N LEU A 196 8.13 17.98 -0.69
CA LEU A 196 8.26 18.50 0.66
C LEU A 196 7.68 17.51 1.68
N HIS A 197 8.39 17.31 2.78
CA HIS A 197 7.94 16.56 3.95
C HIS A 197 7.78 17.47 5.15
N THR A 198 8.81 18.25 5.46
CA THR A 198 8.81 19.24 6.55
C THR A 198 9.26 20.56 5.97
N ASN A 199 8.54 21.65 6.23
CA ASN A 199 8.98 22.99 5.82
C ASN A 199 10.08 23.53 6.74
N SER A 200 10.65 24.69 6.40
CA SER A 200 11.73 25.29 7.19
C SER A 200 11.31 25.70 8.61
N ALA A 201 10.00 25.88 8.86
CA ALA A 201 9.46 26.20 10.18
C ALA A 201 9.25 24.95 11.06
N GLY A 202 9.43 23.75 10.51
CA GLY A 202 9.23 22.50 11.22
C GLY A 202 7.84 21.88 11.07
N ASP A 203 6.97 22.45 10.22
CA ASP A 203 5.62 21.90 10.00
C ASP A 203 5.71 20.62 9.16
N GLY A 204 5.48 19.48 9.82
CA GLY A 204 5.53 18.15 9.21
C GLY A 204 4.32 17.80 8.34
N PRO A 205 4.30 16.63 7.69
CA PRO A 205 3.32 16.30 6.67
C PRO A 205 1.96 15.88 7.22
N SER A 206 0.94 15.89 6.35
CA SER A 206 -0.44 15.46 6.65
C SER A 206 -0.74 14.02 6.22
N SER A 207 -1.60 13.34 6.98
CA SER A 207 -2.19 12.04 6.61
C SER A 207 -3.51 12.17 5.84
N ALA A 208 -3.94 13.39 5.51
CA ALA A 208 -5.09 13.68 4.67
C ALA A 208 -4.68 14.29 3.33
N VAL A 209 -5.41 13.97 2.26
CA VAL A 209 -5.16 14.50 0.90
C VAL A 209 -5.79 15.89 0.78
N THR A 210 -5.21 16.85 1.47
CA THR A 210 -5.65 18.25 1.49
C THR A 210 -4.46 19.16 1.29
N PRO A 211 -4.53 20.16 0.40
CA PRO A 211 -3.45 21.13 0.27
C PRO A 211 -3.40 22.04 1.51
N ARG A 212 -2.23 22.61 1.78
CA ARG A 212 -2.03 23.62 2.82
C ARG A 212 -1.20 24.79 2.29
N PRO A 213 -1.33 25.99 2.87
CA PRO A 213 -0.52 27.13 2.47
C PRO A 213 0.95 26.90 2.81
N GLU A 214 1.84 27.25 1.89
CA GLU A 214 3.28 27.26 2.07
C GLU A 214 3.87 28.56 1.51
N LEU A 215 4.83 29.13 2.23
CA LEU A 215 5.44 30.41 1.87
C LEU A 215 6.63 30.22 0.93
N LEU A 216 6.57 30.92 -0.19
CA LEU A 216 7.66 31.05 -1.15
C LEU A 216 8.28 32.45 -1.02
N ARG A 217 9.51 32.51 -0.53
CA ARG A 217 10.24 33.77 -0.33
C ARG A 217 10.95 34.22 -1.61
N LEU A 218 10.79 35.49 -1.95
CA LEU A 218 11.40 36.10 -3.13
C LEU A 218 12.76 36.74 -2.80
N ALA A 219 13.71 36.58 -3.72
CA ALA A 219 15.01 37.23 -3.61
C ALA A 219 14.86 38.77 -3.65
N GLY A 220 15.39 39.47 -2.63
CA GLY A 220 15.24 40.91 -2.51
C GLY A 220 13.97 41.36 -1.78
N GLY A 221 13.25 40.45 -1.11
CA GLY A 221 12.08 40.74 -0.29
C GLY A 221 10.75 40.42 -0.98
N GLY A 222 9.74 40.10 -0.18
CA GLY A 222 8.41 39.67 -0.62
C GLY A 222 8.17 38.18 -0.43
N GLU A 223 6.91 37.82 -0.22
CA GLU A 223 6.46 36.44 -0.02
C GLU A 223 5.26 36.18 -0.94
N LEU A 224 5.22 34.98 -1.51
CA LEU A 224 4.08 34.43 -2.23
C LEU A 224 3.57 33.22 -1.46
N THR A 225 2.26 32.99 -1.45
CA THR A 225 1.67 31.81 -0.81
C THR A 225 1.19 30.84 -1.88
N CYS A 226 1.76 29.65 -1.88
CA CYS A 226 1.32 28.53 -2.69
C CYS A 226 0.52 27.53 -1.84
N LEU A 227 -0.14 26.58 -2.48
CA LEU A 227 -0.92 25.54 -1.85
C LEU A 227 -0.31 24.18 -2.18
N MET A 228 0.28 23.51 -1.19
CA MET A 228 0.98 22.24 -1.40
C MET A 228 0.26 21.07 -0.74
N TRP A 229 0.20 19.93 -1.43
CA TRP A 229 -0.09 18.63 -0.84
C TRP A 229 1.16 18.08 -0.14
N VAL A 230 1.39 18.52 1.09
CA VAL A 230 2.48 18.03 1.94
C VAL A 230 2.01 16.79 2.69
N LEU A 231 2.24 15.61 2.10
CA LEU A 231 1.67 14.34 2.56
C LEU A 231 2.72 13.44 3.22
N THR A 232 2.27 12.60 4.16
CA THR A 232 3.15 11.61 4.80
C THR A 232 3.72 10.65 3.75
N PRO A 233 4.93 10.10 3.96
CA PRO A 233 5.50 9.12 3.03
C PRO A 233 4.55 7.94 2.78
N LYS A 234 3.90 7.47 3.85
CA LYS A 234 2.94 6.38 3.77
C LYS A 234 1.72 6.71 2.90
N LEU A 235 1.21 7.93 2.96
CA LEU A 235 0.09 8.36 2.13
C LEU A 235 0.51 8.47 0.65
N TRP A 236 1.71 8.96 0.35
CA TRP A 236 2.26 8.94 -1.01
C TRP A 236 2.37 7.51 -1.55
N GLU A 237 2.92 6.58 -0.77
CA GLU A 237 3.01 5.16 -1.14
C GLU A 237 1.64 4.54 -1.44
N ASP A 238 0.65 4.78 -0.59
CA ASP A 238 -0.71 4.24 -0.73
C ASP A 238 -1.40 4.81 -1.98
N LEU A 239 -1.21 6.09 -2.28
CA LEU A 239 -1.72 6.74 -3.49
C LEU A 239 -1.04 6.21 -4.76
N LEU A 240 0.29 6.08 -4.76
CA LEU A 240 1.04 5.51 -5.88
C LEU A 240 0.60 4.08 -6.17
N ALA A 241 0.50 3.24 -5.13
CA ALA A 241 0.04 1.86 -5.24
C ALA A 241 -1.39 1.77 -5.81
N ARG A 242 -2.29 2.65 -5.35
CA ARG A 242 -3.68 2.73 -5.86
C ARG A 242 -3.73 2.94 -7.37
N TYR A 243 -2.81 3.74 -7.93
CA TYR A 243 -2.76 4.04 -9.36
C TYR A 243 -1.81 3.14 -10.16
N GLY A 244 -1.37 2.01 -9.57
CA GLY A 244 -0.59 0.99 -10.27
C GLY A 244 0.90 1.31 -10.41
N LEU A 245 1.43 2.17 -9.55
CA LEU A 245 2.85 2.49 -9.43
C LEU A 245 3.41 1.82 -8.17
N ARG A 246 4.61 1.25 -8.26
CA ARG A 246 5.28 0.58 -7.14
C ARG A 246 6.44 1.43 -6.66
N VAL A 247 6.43 1.81 -5.39
CA VAL A 247 7.58 2.44 -4.74
C VAL A 247 8.66 1.38 -4.52
N GLU A 248 9.88 1.66 -4.99
CA GLU A 248 11.06 0.81 -4.80
C GLU A 248 11.90 1.31 -3.62
N LYS A 249 12.00 2.63 -3.46
CA LYS A 249 12.78 3.26 -2.38
C LYS A 249 12.25 4.65 -2.06
N VAL A 250 12.38 5.03 -0.79
CA VAL A 250 12.12 6.39 -0.30
C VAL A 250 13.36 6.85 0.47
N THR A 251 13.94 7.98 0.06
CA THR A 251 15.14 8.57 0.69
C THR A 251 14.78 9.89 1.35
N ALA A 252 15.15 10.08 2.61
CA ALA A 252 15.03 11.36 3.30
C ALA A 252 16.16 12.30 2.89
N LEU A 253 15.82 13.55 2.60
CA LEU A 253 16.74 14.61 2.17
C LEU A 253 16.54 15.82 3.07
N ASP A 254 17.33 15.88 4.14
CA ASP A 254 17.25 16.94 5.15
C ASP A 254 18.19 18.09 4.80
N ALA A 255 17.80 19.30 5.18
CA ALA A 255 18.67 20.46 5.06
C ALA A 255 19.91 20.29 5.95
N PRO A 256 21.12 20.59 5.43
CA PRO A 256 22.35 20.42 6.19
C PRO A 256 22.59 21.56 7.19
N GLU A 257 21.90 22.70 7.06
CA GLU A 257 22.12 23.86 7.91
C GLU A 257 21.42 23.74 9.27
N ASP A 258 22.17 24.01 10.35
CA ASP A 258 21.62 24.05 11.70
C ASP A 258 20.45 25.04 11.81
N GLY A 259 19.32 24.59 12.37
CA GLY A 259 18.10 25.39 12.52
C GLY A 259 17.22 25.48 11.27
N ASN A 260 17.64 24.90 10.13
CA ASN A 260 16.78 24.73 8.96
C ASN A 260 16.09 23.36 9.02
N HIS A 261 14.80 23.32 9.34
CA HIS A 261 14.05 22.08 9.46
C HIS A 261 13.52 21.52 8.12
N ALA A 262 13.89 22.15 6.99
CA ALA A 262 13.40 21.73 5.69
C ALA A 262 13.84 20.30 5.38
N SER A 263 12.88 19.46 5.01
CA SER A 263 13.09 18.05 4.73
C SER A 263 12.23 17.62 3.54
N TYR A 264 12.81 16.85 2.63
CA TYR A 264 12.17 16.35 1.42
C TYR A 264 12.24 14.82 1.39
N ARG A 265 11.38 14.22 0.57
CA ARG A 265 11.42 12.78 0.28
C ARG A 265 11.63 12.58 -1.21
N LEU A 266 12.67 11.83 -1.55
CA LEU A 266 12.89 11.30 -2.89
C LEU A 266 12.22 9.94 -2.98
N PHE A 267 11.26 9.82 -3.88
CA PHE A 267 10.61 8.57 -4.24
C PHE A 267 11.22 8.02 -5.52
N GLU A 268 11.70 6.77 -5.45
CA GLU A 268 12.09 5.97 -6.60
C GLU A 268 10.96 4.97 -6.87
N VAL A 269 10.34 5.07 -8.04
CA VAL A 269 9.08 4.40 -8.37
C VAL A 269 9.21 3.70 -9.71
N ARG A 270 8.62 2.51 -9.81
CA ARG A 270 8.53 1.72 -11.04
C ARG A 270 7.08 1.58 -11.47
N ARG A 271 6.81 1.73 -12.77
CA ARG A 271 5.57 1.19 -13.35
C ARG A 271 5.81 -0.30 -13.62
N PRO A 272 5.14 -1.23 -12.93
CA PRO A 272 5.33 -2.65 -13.19
C PRO A 272 5.01 -2.97 -14.67
N ALA A 273 5.81 -3.84 -15.30
CA ALA A 273 5.38 -4.48 -16.53
C ALA A 273 4.10 -5.27 -16.20
N ARG A 274 2.96 -4.93 -16.82
CA ARG A 274 1.66 -5.51 -16.45
C ARG A 274 1.75 -7.04 -16.49
N ILE A 275 1.73 -7.67 -15.32
CA ILE A 275 1.16 -9.01 -15.15
C ILE A 275 -0.34 -8.77 -14.96
N THR A 276 -1.16 -9.31 -15.86
CA THR A 276 -2.59 -9.01 -16.00
C THR A 276 -3.48 -9.62 -14.92
N SER A 277 -3.07 -9.57 -13.65
CA SER A 277 -3.94 -9.92 -12.52
C SER A 277 -4.52 -8.66 -11.88
N ARG A 278 -5.76 -8.73 -11.36
CA ARG A 278 -6.35 -7.67 -10.54
C ARG A 278 -5.36 -7.27 -9.42
N PRO A 279 -5.22 -5.97 -9.08
CA PRO A 279 -4.34 -5.54 -8.00
C PRO A 279 -4.68 -6.28 -6.71
N ARG A 280 -3.73 -7.03 -6.17
CA ARG A 280 -3.86 -7.66 -4.85
C ARG A 280 -3.33 -6.69 -3.81
N THR A 281 -4.10 -6.42 -2.77
CA THR A 281 -3.62 -5.59 -1.66
C THR A 281 -2.60 -6.36 -0.83
N ALA A 282 -1.66 -5.65 -0.19
CA ALA A 282 -0.71 -6.24 0.76
C ALA A 282 -1.28 -6.38 2.18
N ARG A 283 -2.56 -6.02 2.38
CA ARG A 283 -3.22 -6.15 3.68
C ARG A 283 -3.60 -7.62 3.91
N PRO A 284 -3.35 -8.20 5.09
CA PRO A 284 -3.93 -9.49 5.42
C PRO A 284 -5.45 -9.39 5.30
N PRO A 285 -6.11 -10.33 4.62
CA PRO A 285 -7.56 -10.30 4.50
C PRO A 285 -8.21 -10.44 5.88
N VAL A 286 -9.39 -9.85 6.06
CA VAL A 286 -10.27 -10.30 7.15
C VAL A 286 -10.55 -11.78 6.87
N PRO A 287 -10.40 -12.70 7.84
CA PRO A 287 -10.70 -14.11 7.63
C PRO A 287 -12.17 -14.27 7.25
N GLN A 288 -12.45 -14.42 5.95
CA GLN A 288 -13.78 -14.72 5.41
C GLN A 288 -13.96 -16.23 5.18
N ALA A 289 -12.88 -16.99 5.27
CA ALA A 289 -12.89 -18.43 5.18
C ALA A 289 -11.88 -19.07 6.14
N ALA A 290 -12.21 -20.25 6.64
CA ALA A 290 -11.29 -21.12 7.38
C ALA A 290 -10.97 -22.35 6.52
N ALA A 291 -9.70 -22.72 6.44
CA ALA A 291 -9.23 -23.90 5.73
C ALA A 291 -8.75 -24.96 6.72
N GLY A 292 -9.21 -26.20 6.56
CA GLY A 292 -8.79 -27.33 7.38
C GLY A 292 -8.61 -28.62 6.58
N VAL A 293 -8.00 -29.63 7.18
CA VAL A 293 -7.77 -30.95 6.58
C VAL A 293 -8.38 -32.02 7.48
N GLY A 294 -9.15 -32.95 6.92
CA GLY A 294 -9.62 -34.16 7.60
C GLY A 294 -8.97 -35.41 7.01
N ILE A 295 -8.45 -36.28 7.88
CA ILE A 295 -7.45 -37.28 7.51
C ILE A 295 -8.01 -38.69 7.70
N VAL A 296 -8.21 -39.39 6.59
CA VAL A 296 -8.57 -40.80 6.60
C VAL A 296 -7.32 -41.64 6.87
N VAL A 297 -7.34 -42.35 7.99
CA VAL A 297 -6.34 -43.37 8.34
C VAL A 297 -7.03 -44.71 8.42
N ALA A 298 -6.86 -45.54 7.39
CA ALA A 298 -7.48 -46.84 7.28
C ALA A 298 -6.43 -47.94 7.06
N GLY A 299 -6.51 -49.00 7.86
CA GLY A 299 -5.60 -50.14 7.80
C GLY A 299 -6.29 -51.46 8.11
N PRO A 300 -5.52 -52.54 8.34
CA PRO A 300 -6.07 -53.87 8.63
C PRO A 300 -6.95 -53.93 9.88
N ARG A 301 -6.75 -53.01 10.83
CA ARG A 301 -7.55 -52.91 12.07
C ARG A 301 -8.86 -52.12 11.89
N GLY A 302 -9.07 -51.52 10.72
CA GLY A 302 -10.21 -50.66 10.43
C GLY A 302 -9.82 -49.20 10.23
N LEU A 303 -10.80 -48.32 10.43
CA LEU A 303 -10.68 -46.86 10.33
C LEU A 303 -10.38 -46.26 11.70
N LEU A 304 -9.39 -45.37 11.78
CA LEU A 304 -9.09 -44.62 12.99
C LEU A 304 -10.08 -43.47 13.16
N LEU A 305 -10.74 -43.41 14.31
CA LEU A 305 -11.63 -42.32 14.70
C LEU A 305 -11.39 -41.94 16.16
N GLY A 306 -11.52 -40.65 16.46
CA GLY A 306 -11.39 -40.09 17.79
C GLY A 306 -12.67 -39.41 18.25
N ARG A 307 -12.81 -39.20 19.55
CA ARG A 307 -13.93 -38.51 20.17
C ARG A 307 -13.54 -37.08 20.51
N HIS A 308 -14.23 -36.12 19.93
CA HIS A 308 -14.10 -34.71 20.29
C HIS A 308 -14.72 -34.46 21.68
N ARG A 309 -14.17 -33.52 22.46
CA ARG A 309 -14.71 -33.13 23.78
C ARG A 309 -16.18 -32.68 23.79
N ARG A 310 -16.74 -32.31 22.62
CA ARG A 310 -18.16 -31.96 22.45
C ARG A 310 -19.07 -33.16 22.12
N GLY A 311 -18.52 -34.38 22.10
CA GLY A 311 -19.27 -35.63 22.00
C GLY A 311 -19.33 -36.26 20.60
N THR A 312 -18.96 -35.52 19.54
CA THR A 312 -18.86 -36.04 18.17
C THR A 312 -17.67 -36.99 18.00
N ILE A 313 -17.77 -37.90 17.05
CA ILE A 313 -16.67 -38.77 16.62
C ILE A 313 -16.14 -38.26 15.28
N GLU A 314 -14.83 -38.11 15.13
CA GLU A 314 -14.24 -37.46 13.95
C GLU A 314 -12.92 -38.09 13.51
N LEU A 315 -12.56 -37.78 12.27
CA LEU A 315 -11.24 -38.04 11.72
C LEU A 315 -10.19 -37.16 12.43
N PRO A 316 -8.92 -37.59 12.50
CA PRO A 316 -7.83 -36.67 12.77
C PRO A 316 -7.84 -35.50 11.79
N GLY A 317 -7.46 -34.31 12.24
CA GLY A 317 -7.41 -33.15 11.37
C GLY A 317 -7.34 -31.81 12.09
N GLY A 318 -7.06 -30.76 11.32
CA GLY A 318 -6.99 -29.42 11.89
C GLY A 318 -6.81 -28.32 10.85
N THR A 319 -6.23 -27.20 11.27
CA THR A 319 -6.26 -25.95 10.49
C THR A 319 -5.04 -25.85 9.59
N VAL A 320 -5.24 -25.39 8.37
CA VAL A 320 -4.14 -25.10 7.44
C VAL A 320 -3.46 -23.79 7.87
N GLU A 321 -2.17 -23.86 8.17
CA GLU A 321 -1.37 -22.68 8.53
C GLU A 321 -0.86 -21.92 7.30
N PRO A 322 -0.69 -20.59 7.38
CA PRO A 322 -0.16 -19.80 6.26
C PRO A 322 1.23 -20.28 5.80
N GLY A 323 1.34 -20.63 4.51
CA GLY A 323 2.59 -21.07 3.88
C GLY A 323 2.84 -22.58 3.93
N GLU A 324 1.94 -23.36 4.53
CA GLU A 324 2.01 -24.82 4.57
C GLU A 324 1.30 -25.48 3.35
N SER A 325 1.76 -26.67 2.93
CA SER A 325 1.04 -27.50 1.96
C SER A 325 -0.01 -28.38 2.65
N LEU A 326 -1.05 -28.80 1.94
CA LEU A 326 -2.12 -29.63 2.51
C LEU A 326 -1.61 -30.97 3.06
N GLU A 327 -0.62 -31.56 2.40
CA GLU A 327 0.02 -32.81 2.84
C GLU A 327 0.83 -32.61 4.11
N ARG A 328 1.55 -31.48 4.22
CA ARG A 328 2.29 -31.14 5.43
C ARG A 328 1.35 -30.86 6.59
N THR A 329 0.24 -30.14 6.35
CA THR A 329 -0.82 -29.97 7.34
C THR A 329 -1.38 -31.32 7.78
N ALA A 330 -1.69 -32.23 6.85
CA ALA A 330 -2.18 -33.56 7.20
C ALA A 330 -1.20 -34.33 8.08
N VAL A 331 0.10 -34.34 7.75
CA VAL A 331 1.12 -35.04 8.53
C VAL A 331 1.30 -34.41 9.92
N ARG A 332 1.31 -33.08 10.00
CA ARG A 332 1.47 -32.34 11.25
C ARG A 332 0.29 -32.61 12.18
N GLU A 333 -0.93 -32.37 11.72
CA GLU A 333 -2.16 -32.57 12.50
C GLU A 333 -2.33 -34.04 12.92
N LEU A 334 -1.99 -34.98 12.03
CA LEU A 334 -1.99 -36.41 12.38
C LEU A 334 -1.04 -36.70 13.56
N ALA A 335 0.17 -36.15 13.54
CA ALA A 335 1.16 -36.34 14.59
C ALA A 335 0.75 -35.65 15.89
N GLU A 336 0.25 -34.42 15.81
CA GLU A 336 -0.18 -33.60 16.94
C GLU A 336 -1.40 -34.22 17.67
N GLU A 337 -2.38 -34.77 16.94
CA GLU A 337 -3.59 -35.31 17.55
C GLU A 337 -3.48 -36.77 17.99
N THR A 338 -2.76 -37.59 17.21
CA THR A 338 -2.75 -39.06 17.39
C THR A 338 -1.39 -39.61 17.80
N GLY A 339 -0.30 -38.87 17.62
CA GLY A 339 1.06 -39.39 17.72
C GLY A 339 1.51 -40.27 16.55
N LEU A 340 0.68 -40.44 15.51
CA LEU A 340 1.06 -41.16 14.30
C LEU A 340 1.92 -40.29 13.37
N HIS A 341 2.98 -40.87 12.82
CA HIS A 341 3.88 -40.19 11.91
C HIS A 341 3.76 -40.73 10.50
N ALA A 342 3.52 -39.86 9.52
CA ALA A 342 3.51 -40.18 8.10
C ALA A 342 4.51 -39.30 7.33
N ASP A 343 4.89 -39.72 6.13
CA ASP A 343 5.62 -38.86 5.20
C ASP A 343 4.61 -38.09 4.34
N PRO A 344 4.82 -36.81 3.99
CA PRO A 344 3.96 -36.11 3.04
C PRO A 344 3.76 -36.84 1.71
N ALA A 345 4.73 -37.64 1.26
CA ALA A 345 4.62 -38.48 0.06
C ALA A 345 3.60 -39.64 0.21
N ASP A 346 3.26 -40.03 1.44
CA ASP A 346 2.26 -41.04 1.76
C ASP A 346 0.85 -40.44 1.96
N VAL A 347 0.67 -39.16 1.66
CA VAL A 347 -0.63 -38.46 1.72
C VAL A 347 -1.21 -38.32 0.32
N ARG A 348 -2.41 -38.88 0.12
CA ARG A 348 -3.21 -38.69 -1.09
C ARG A 348 -4.36 -37.74 -0.80
N LEU A 349 -4.38 -36.58 -1.44
CA LEU A 349 -5.51 -35.66 -1.36
C LEU A 349 -6.70 -36.21 -2.17
N LEU A 350 -7.88 -36.18 -1.57
CA LEU A 350 -9.12 -36.68 -2.16
C LEU A 350 -9.89 -35.58 -2.90
N GLY A 351 -9.93 -34.39 -2.30
CA GLY A 351 -10.74 -33.27 -2.79
C GLY A 351 -11.04 -32.26 -1.70
N MET A 352 -11.93 -31.32 -2.01
CA MET A 352 -12.37 -30.28 -1.09
C MET A 352 -13.89 -30.31 -0.88
N LEU A 353 -14.29 -30.08 0.37
CA LEU A 353 -15.64 -29.74 0.80
C LEU A 353 -15.70 -28.24 1.03
N VAL A 354 -16.76 -27.62 0.52
CA VAL A 354 -17.07 -26.21 0.80
C VAL A 354 -18.42 -26.16 1.50
N ASP A 355 -18.40 -25.66 2.73
CA ASP A 355 -19.61 -25.45 3.53
C ASP A 355 -19.60 -24.06 4.19
N GLN A 356 -20.66 -23.75 4.92
CA GLN A 356 -20.82 -22.50 5.62
C GLN A 356 -21.34 -22.75 7.03
N VAL A 357 -20.65 -22.20 8.03
CA VAL A 357 -21.06 -22.24 9.44
C VAL A 357 -21.19 -20.80 9.94
N GLY A 358 -22.42 -20.33 10.10
CA GLY A 358 -22.68 -18.91 10.37
C GLY A 358 -22.24 -18.05 9.18
N ASP A 359 -21.43 -17.02 9.43
CA ASP A 359 -20.90 -16.11 8.40
C ASP A 359 -19.52 -16.53 7.85
N VAL A 360 -19.03 -17.71 8.24
CA VAL A 360 -17.69 -18.19 7.85
C VAL A 360 -17.84 -19.31 6.83
N VAL A 361 -17.27 -19.11 5.65
CA VAL A 361 -17.08 -20.18 4.66
C VAL A 361 -16.01 -21.14 5.18
N ARG A 362 -16.27 -22.44 5.22
CA ARG A 362 -15.21 -23.42 5.51
C ARG A 362 -14.87 -24.23 4.29
N ILE A 363 -13.56 -24.44 4.14
CA ILE A 363 -12.99 -25.28 3.11
C ILE A 363 -12.28 -26.42 3.83
N THR A 364 -12.82 -27.63 3.74
CA THR A 364 -12.21 -28.82 4.37
C THR A 364 -11.66 -29.74 3.29
N PHE A 365 -10.36 -30.03 3.35
CA PHE A 365 -9.70 -30.93 2.42
C PHE A 365 -9.70 -32.35 2.96
N GLY A 366 -10.19 -33.31 2.18
CA GLY A 366 -10.08 -34.73 2.52
C GLY A 366 -8.71 -35.25 2.13
N ALA A 367 -8.00 -35.89 3.06
CA ALA A 367 -6.72 -36.54 2.83
C ALA A 367 -6.81 -38.02 3.21
N LEU A 368 -6.11 -38.89 2.48
CA LEU A 368 -5.92 -40.30 2.81
C LEU A 368 -4.44 -40.53 3.09
N VAL A 369 -4.12 -41.08 4.26
CA VAL A 369 -2.76 -41.49 4.61
C VAL A 369 -2.60 -42.97 4.31
N THR A 370 -1.73 -43.30 3.35
CA THR A 370 -1.54 -44.68 2.89
C THR A 370 -0.51 -45.44 3.71
N ARG A 371 0.38 -44.74 4.42
CA ARG A 371 1.41 -45.33 5.26
C ARG A 371 1.75 -44.43 6.44
N TRP A 372 1.94 -45.04 7.61
CA TRP A 372 2.29 -44.34 8.85
C TRP A 372 3.15 -45.23 9.75
N ARG A 373 3.67 -44.64 10.82
CA ARG A 373 4.43 -45.29 11.91
C ARG A 373 3.86 -44.86 13.26
N GLY A 374 3.94 -45.74 14.25
CA GLY A 374 3.45 -45.50 15.61
C GLY A 374 2.09 -46.15 15.89
N GLU A 375 1.64 -46.01 17.13
CA GLU A 375 0.32 -46.42 17.60
C GLU A 375 -0.44 -45.17 18.05
N PRO A 376 -1.74 -45.05 17.72
CA PRO A 376 -2.50 -43.87 18.08
C PRO A 376 -2.67 -43.79 19.60
N ALA A 377 -2.45 -42.60 20.15
CA ALA A 377 -2.61 -42.31 21.57
C ALA A 377 -3.05 -40.86 21.76
N ASP A 378 -3.79 -40.60 22.84
CA ASP A 378 -4.25 -39.26 23.20
C ASP A 378 -3.05 -38.35 23.49
N GLN A 379 -3.01 -37.20 22.80
CA GLN A 379 -1.92 -36.23 22.96
C GLN A 379 -2.32 -35.09 23.92
N PRO A 380 -1.40 -34.58 24.75
CA PRO A 380 -1.70 -33.51 25.69
C PRO A 380 -2.13 -32.22 24.99
N GLY A 381 -3.24 -31.64 25.44
CA GLY A 381 -3.76 -30.36 24.91
C GLY A 381 -4.84 -30.52 23.85
N GLU A 382 -4.98 -31.71 23.28
CA GLU A 382 -5.84 -31.92 22.11
C GLU A 382 -7.32 -32.08 22.42
N ARG A 383 -8.14 -31.61 21.49
CA ARG A 383 -9.61 -31.58 21.63
C ARG A 383 -10.25 -32.91 21.23
N VAL A 384 -9.52 -33.74 20.50
CA VAL A 384 -9.91 -35.09 20.08
C VAL A 384 -9.00 -36.10 20.78
N GLY A 385 -9.59 -37.19 21.29
CA GLY A 385 -8.89 -38.29 21.96
C GLY A 385 -9.74 -39.54 21.98
N ASP A 386 -9.50 -40.49 22.88
CA ASP A 386 -10.17 -41.80 22.90
C ASP A 386 -10.11 -42.49 21.52
N TRP A 387 -8.90 -42.46 20.91
CA TRP A 387 -8.65 -42.98 19.57
C TRP A 387 -8.90 -44.48 19.47
N ARG A 388 -9.76 -44.90 18.52
CA ARG A 388 -10.15 -46.30 18.33
C ARG A 388 -10.18 -46.69 16.86
N TRP A 389 -9.87 -47.95 16.61
CA TRP A 389 -10.02 -48.58 15.30
C TRP A 389 -11.42 -49.16 15.16
N TRP A 390 -12.15 -48.74 14.13
CA TRP A 390 -13.51 -49.17 13.85
C TRP A 390 -13.58 -50.01 12.56
N PRO A 391 -14.21 -51.19 12.58
CA PRO A 391 -14.50 -51.94 11.36
C PRO A 391 -15.34 -51.08 10.39
N LEU A 392 -15.05 -51.16 9.09
CA LEU A 392 -15.72 -50.32 8.08
C LEU A 392 -17.22 -50.63 7.91
N ASP A 393 -17.64 -51.82 8.30
CA ASP A 393 -19.01 -52.31 8.32
C ASP A 393 -19.74 -52.05 9.65
N ALA A 394 -19.03 -51.54 10.67
CA ALA A 394 -19.55 -51.27 12.00
C ALA A 394 -19.05 -49.91 12.54
N LEU A 395 -19.14 -48.88 11.71
CA LEU A 395 -18.76 -47.51 12.09
C LEU A 395 -19.70 -46.93 13.16
N PRO A 396 -19.21 -46.05 14.04
CA PRO A 396 -20.01 -45.51 15.12
C PRO A 396 -21.04 -44.49 14.62
N SER A 397 -22.15 -44.38 15.33
CA SER A 397 -23.10 -43.27 15.16
C SER A 397 -22.54 -41.96 15.72
N GLY A 398 -23.01 -40.81 15.23
CA GLY A 398 -22.62 -39.50 15.75
C GLY A 398 -21.29 -38.99 15.20
N LEU A 399 -20.98 -39.35 13.96
CA LEU A 399 -19.85 -38.77 13.23
C LEU A 399 -20.05 -37.26 13.08
N PHE A 400 -18.96 -36.50 13.24
CA PHE A 400 -18.91 -35.12 12.82
C PHE A 400 -19.20 -35.04 11.32
N GLU A 401 -20.06 -34.11 10.92
CA GLU A 401 -20.63 -34.08 9.57
C GLU A 401 -19.55 -34.03 8.48
N CYS A 402 -18.56 -33.15 8.60
CA CYS A 402 -17.47 -33.08 7.61
C CYS A 402 -16.66 -34.39 7.56
N SER A 403 -16.47 -35.09 8.69
CA SER A 403 -15.80 -36.39 8.71
C SER A 403 -16.61 -37.45 7.96
N ALA A 404 -17.93 -37.48 8.17
CA ALA A 404 -18.83 -38.38 7.44
C ALA A 404 -18.77 -38.13 5.92
N GLN A 405 -18.79 -36.86 5.50
CA GLN A 405 -18.72 -36.46 4.09
C GLN A 405 -17.37 -36.82 3.44
N ILE A 406 -16.25 -36.65 4.15
CA ILE A 406 -14.93 -37.09 3.65
C ILE A 406 -14.90 -38.61 3.49
N LEU A 407 -15.46 -39.35 4.46
CA LEU A 407 -15.46 -40.81 4.44
C LEU A 407 -16.29 -41.37 3.28
N THR A 408 -17.47 -40.82 3.02
CA THR A 408 -18.31 -41.24 1.90
C THR A 408 -17.75 -40.78 0.56
N ALA A 409 -17.00 -39.66 0.50
CA ALA A 409 -16.24 -39.29 -0.69
C ALA A 409 -15.06 -40.25 -0.96
N TRP A 410 -14.35 -40.68 0.08
CA TRP A 410 -13.28 -41.69 -0.01
C TRP A 410 -13.82 -43.06 -0.41
N ARG A 411 -14.93 -43.48 0.21
CA ARG A 411 -15.54 -44.80 0.00
C ARG A 411 -17.08 -44.69 0.03
N PRO A 412 -17.73 -44.51 -1.13
CA PRO A 412 -19.18 -44.29 -1.21
C PRO A 412 -20.08 -45.41 -0.67
N GLY A 413 -19.56 -46.63 -0.53
CA GLY A 413 -20.30 -47.77 -0.01
C GLY A 413 -20.30 -47.91 1.52
N LEU A 414 -19.75 -46.96 2.26
CA LEU A 414 -19.79 -47.00 3.73
C LEU A 414 -21.22 -46.77 4.25
N PRO A 415 -21.65 -47.47 5.32
CA PRO A 415 -22.99 -47.32 5.89
C PRO A 415 -23.08 -46.05 6.76
N ILE A 416 -22.80 -44.89 6.17
CA ILE A 416 -22.80 -43.59 6.84
C ILE A 416 -23.88 -42.72 6.21
N ASP A 417 -24.77 -42.19 7.04
CA ASP A 417 -25.74 -41.16 6.63
C ASP A 417 -25.17 -39.77 6.93
N HIS A 418 -25.35 -38.82 6.03
CA HIS A 418 -24.97 -37.42 6.19
C HIS A 418 -25.77 -36.50 5.25
N PRO A 419 -25.93 -35.22 5.58
CA PRO A 419 -26.51 -34.23 4.68
C PRO A 419 -25.73 -34.12 3.35
N PRO A 420 -26.38 -33.75 2.23
CA PRO A 420 -25.71 -33.59 0.95
C PRO A 420 -24.46 -32.71 1.03
N ALA A 421 -23.37 -33.17 0.42
CA ALA A 421 -22.08 -32.50 0.47
C ALA A 421 -21.66 -32.00 -0.92
N HIS A 422 -21.17 -30.77 -0.99
CA HIS A 422 -20.53 -30.24 -2.20
C HIS A 422 -19.05 -30.63 -2.20
N PHE A 423 -18.78 -31.90 -2.54
CA PHE A 423 -17.43 -32.43 -2.66
C PHE A 423 -16.90 -32.23 -4.08
N THR A 424 -15.76 -31.54 -4.22
CA THR A 424 -15.04 -31.40 -5.48
C THR A 424 -13.79 -32.29 -5.44
N PRO A 425 -13.75 -33.40 -6.20
CA PRO A 425 -12.59 -34.28 -6.20
C PRO A 425 -11.39 -33.60 -6.84
N PHE A 426 -10.20 -33.87 -6.33
CA PHE A 426 -8.98 -33.52 -7.05
C PHE A 426 -8.74 -34.53 -8.17
N ALA A 427 -8.18 -34.06 -9.30
CA ALA A 427 -7.81 -34.95 -10.40
C ALA A 427 -6.81 -35.98 -9.86
N GLY A 428 -7.22 -37.25 -9.84
CA GLY A 428 -6.31 -38.34 -9.52
C GLY A 428 -5.30 -38.54 -10.66
N PRO A 429 -4.14 -39.15 -10.41
CA PRO A 429 -3.21 -39.56 -11.46
C PRO A 429 -3.84 -40.51 -12.50
N ASP A 430 -4.96 -41.18 -12.18
CA ASP A 430 -5.62 -42.17 -13.04
C ASP A 430 -6.78 -41.62 -13.91
N ALA A 431 -7.06 -40.31 -13.87
CA ALA A 431 -8.18 -39.73 -14.62
C ALA A 431 -7.87 -39.46 -16.11
N ALA A 432 -6.64 -39.68 -16.57
CA ALA A 432 -6.20 -39.37 -17.93
C ALA A 432 -6.50 -40.45 -18.99
N ASP A 433 -7.05 -41.61 -18.61
CA ASP A 433 -7.12 -42.79 -19.50
C ASP A 433 -8.54 -43.27 -19.84
N GLN A 434 -9.58 -42.44 -19.62
CA GLN A 434 -10.98 -42.83 -19.90
C GLN A 434 -11.63 -42.19 -21.15
N ASP A 435 -10.93 -41.31 -21.88
CA ASP A 435 -11.44 -40.71 -23.13
C ASP A 435 -10.75 -41.28 -24.39
N GLY A 436 -10.56 -42.59 -24.43
CA GLY A 436 -10.02 -43.32 -25.59
C GLY A 436 -10.86 -44.55 -25.91
N LYS A 437 -12.06 -44.35 -26.48
CA LYS A 437 -12.81 -45.42 -27.13
C LYS A 437 -13.45 -44.96 -28.43
#